data_AF-A0A944B6F9-F1
#
_entry.id   AF-A0A944B6F9-F1
#
_cell.length_a   1.000
_cell.length_b   1.000
_cell.length_c   1.000
_cell.angle_alpha   90.00
_cell.angle_beta   90.00
_cell.angle_gamma   90.00
#
_symmetry.space_group_name_H-M   'P 1'
#
loop_
_entity.id
_entity.type
_entity.pdbx_description
1 polymer ?
#
loop_
_entity_poly.entity_id
_entity_poly.type
_entity_poly.pdbx_seq_one_letter_code
_entity_poly.pdbx_strand_id
1 'polypeptide(L)'
;MGQFAESITKEEIQQLPFASFDGDIIVVSKFDMVKEAVDYLSKQKVLGIDTETKPVFVKGKTNQVALLQISSEQRCYLFRLNLLNIPESVAEIFANPNITKIGLSLHDDFRQLRRRMPDFKCENYVELQSYVEKFGIKDKSLQKIYAIIFKLQISKRQQTSNWEANPLDHAQIKYAALDANATLQIYNTLSQSEEGKINPADHLSSAVLEQMQLDQQQRAKEKKERREKKKKELEKRPKPVVAKTPEEVKEENMQTISRLYKKFQGHRPTSITPIAQAGSGRQYFIVDGESGKYVATIGETVEENNAFIYIAKQLKRAGASVPKVFHVSKDKMIYLQTYCGNDSLYKVLDRFRQANEYSKTSIRMLCKVMSDLARIQFVGAKTVDFAKCYPESEFSRDGLMADFAKFETYFVKKHPIEYSESRLHDDFEKMWTTMSEVRKDAWGFMYRDFQSRNVMVKSGGLWYIDFQGGRRGPIWYDLVSFVYQVRAKYPEAIKTQMISVYLKAIKKYIEISDDEFYGNLSFFILTRMVQVLGTYGLRGLEEKKETFLGQIPDTLKVLSNVVDKFENDYPELIKVIKEASKHYGE
;
A
#
# COMPACT_ATOMS: atom_id res chain seq x y z
N MET A 1 12.42 33.90 -41.10
CA MET A 1 12.47 32.74 -40.19
C MET A 1 11.04 32.29 -39.98
N GLY A 2 10.73 31.00 -40.16
CA GLY A 2 9.39 30.52 -39.80
C GLY A 2 9.11 30.84 -38.34
N GLN A 3 7.96 31.42 -38.03
CA GLN A 3 7.66 31.84 -36.67
C GLN A 3 6.91 30.71 -35.97
N PHE A 4 7.38 30.27 -34.79
CA PHE A 4 6.59 29.37 -33.96
C PHE A 4 5.26 30.06 -33.62
N ALA A 5 4.20 29.27 -33.41
CA ALA A 5 2.93 29.80 -32.95
C ALA A 5 3.14 30.52 -31.60
N GLU A 6 2.58 31.71 -31.44
CA GLU A 6 2.74 32.48 -30.20
C GLU A 6 2.10 31.77 -29.00
N SER A 7 1.03 31.01 -29.23
CA SER A 7 0.23 30.33 -28.21
C SER A 7 -0.46 29.10 -28.79
N ILE A 8 -0.88 28.18 -27.92
CA ILE A 8 -1.72 27.03 -28.28
C ILE A 8 -2.86 26.85 -27.26
N THR A 9 -4.06 26.56 -27.78
CA THR A 9 -5.27 26.33 -26.97
C THR A 9 -5.29 24.94 -26.35
N LYS A 10 -6.13 24.72 -25.33
CA LYS A 10 -6.26 23.40 -24.69
C LYS A 10 -6.87 22.39 -25.64
N GLU A 11 -7.81 22.84 -26.47
CA GLU A 11 -8.53 22.05 -27.46
C GLU A 11 -7.56 21.53 -28.52
N GLU A 12 -6.65 22.38 -29.01
CA GLU A 12 -5.59 21.97 -29.94
C GLU A 12 -4.63 20.95 -29.31
N ILE A 13 -4.21 21.14 -28.05
CA ILE A 13 -3.34 20.19 -27.35
C ILE A 13 -4.00 18.81 -27.22
N GLN A 14 -5.31 18.76 -26.94
CA GLN A 14 -6.02 17.49 -26.75
C GLN A 14 -6.03 16.62 -28.02
N GLN A 15 -5.88 17.21 -29.20
CA GLN A 15 -5.79 16.49 -30.47
C GLN A 15 -4.39 15.95 -30.79
N LEU A 16 -3.36 16.36 -30.04
CA LEU A 16 -1.98 15.95 -30.28
C LEU A 16 -1.68 14.55 -29.71
N PRO A 17 -0.74 13.80 -30.29
CA PRO A 17 -0.26 12.55 -29.69
C PRO A 17 0.47 12.82 -28.36
N PHE A 18 0.46 11.84 -27.46
CA PHE A 18 1.23 11.91 -26.21
C PHE A 18 2.73 11.74 -26.46
N ALA A 19 3.53 12.58 -25.81
CA ALA A 19 4.97 12.43 -25.73
C ALA A 19 5.38 11.28 -24.82
N SER A 20 6.56 10.70 -25.09
CA SER A 20 7.24 9.75 -24.22
C SER A 20 8.73 10.04 -24.18
N PHE A 21 9.37 9.67 -23.07
CA PHE A 21 10.81 9.56 -22.98
C PHE A 21 11.19 8.10 -23.19
N ASP A 22 12.02 7.83 -24.20
CA ASP A 22 12.40 6.48 -24.62
C ASP A 22 13.78 6.05 -24.09
N GLY A 23 14.48 6.92 -23.34
CA GLY A 23 15.77 6.63 -22.72
C GLY A 23 15.68 5.84 -21.40
N ASP A 24 16.83 5.54 -20.81
CA ASP A 24 16.88 4.80 -19.53
C ASP A 24 16.43 5.69 -18.37
N ILE A 25 15.54 5.18 -17.51
CA ILE A 25 15.09 5.89 -16.31
C ILE A 25 15.59 5.14 -15.08
N ILE A 26 16.40 5.82 -14.26
CA ILE A 26 17.02 5.25 -13.07
C ILE A 26 16.51 5.98 -11.83
N VAL A 27 15.83 5.26 -10.93
CA VAL A 27 15.41 5.81 -9.62
C VAL A 27 16.54 5.64 -8.62
N VAL A 28 17.14 6.76 -8.21
CA VAL A 28 18.25 6.79 -7.24
C VAL A 28 17.66 6.98 -5.84
N SER A 29 17.49 5.87 -5.12
CA SER A 29 16.86 5.84 -3.78
C SER A 29 17.81 5.44 -2.65
N LYS A 30 19.06 5.08 -2.97
CA LYS A 30 20.11 4.67 -2.04
C LYS A 30 21.43 5.37 -2.38
N PHE A 31 22.27 5.58 -1.37
CA PHE A 31 23.56 6.27 -1.52
C PHE A 31 24.55 5.53 -2.43
N ASP A 32 24.51 4.20 -2.47
CA ASP A 32 25.38 3.38 -3.34
C ASP A 32 25.12 3.61 -4.84
N MET A 33 23.91 4.03 -5.22
CA MET A 33 23.52 4.36 -6.59
C MET A 33 23.96 5.78 -7.02
N VAL A 34 24.28 6.67 -6.06
CA VAL A 34 24.58 8.08 -6.35
C VAL A 34 25.85 8.21 -7.17
N LYS A 35 26.87 7.39 -6.88
CA LYS A 35 28.18 7.46 -7.54
C LYS A 35 28.05 7.24 -9.05
N GLU A 36 27.36 6.18 -9.47
CA GLU A 36 27.18 5.88 -10.91
C GLU A 36 26.41 7.00 -11.63
N ALA A 37 25.37 7.54 -10.97
CA ALA A 37 24.59 8.63 -11.52
C ALA A 37 25.46 9.89 -11.73
N VAL A 38 26.26 10.27 -10.73
CA VAL A 38 27.15 11.44 -10.80
C VAL A 38 28.26 11.23 -11.83
N ASP A 39 28.87 10.06 -11.89
CA ASP A 39 29.91 9.71 -12.87
C ASP A 39 29.41 9.84 -14.33
N TYR A 40 28.13 9.57 -14.57
CA TYR A 40 27.50 9.76 -15.87
C TYR A 40 27.12 11.22 -16.13
N LEU A 41 26.44 11.86 -15.16
CA LEU A 41 25.88 13.21 -15.31
C LEU A 41 26.98 14.29 -15.41
N SER A 42 28.09 14.13 -14.68
CA SER A 42 29.24 15.04 -14.72
C SER A 42 29.95 15.12 -16.08
N LYS A 43 29.73 14.13 -16.95
CA LYS A 43 30.29 14.09 -18.32
C LYS A 43 29.41 14.81 -19.34
N GLN A 44 28.20 15.21 -18.95
CA GLN A 44 27.26 15.88 -19.85
C GLN A 44 27.55 17.37 -19.89
N LYS A 45 27.40 18.00 -21.07
CA LYS A 45 27.54 19.45 -21.22
C LYS A 45 26.26 20.22 -20.89
N VAL A 46 25.11 19.58 -21.12
CA VAL A 46 23.79 20.18 -20.91
C VAL A 46 22.89 19.14 -20.25
N LEU A 47 22.15 19.54 -19.23
CA LEU A 47 21.24 18.69 -18.46
C LEU A 47 19.88 19.38 -18.32
N GLY A 48 18.81 18.63 -18.55
CA GLY A 48 17.46 19.04 -18.19
C GLY A 48 17.19 18.71 -16.73
N ILE A 49 16.57 19.63 -16.00
CA ILE A 49 16.25 19.49 -14.59
C ILE A 49 14.79 19.84 -14.33
N ASP A 50 14.24 19.19 -13.32
CA ASP A 50 12.91 19.46 -12.79
C ASP A 50 12.85 19.00 -11.33
N THR A 51 11.87 19.48 -10.56
CA THR A 51 11.66 19.05 -9.17
C THR A 51 10.20 18.74 -8.89
N GLU A 52 9.96 17.76 -8.01
CA GLU A 52 8.60 17.40 -7.61
C GLU A 52 8.43 17.36 -6.10
N THR A 53 7.32 17.93 -5.64
CA THR A 53 6.97 18.09 -4.22
C THR A 53 5.61 17.49 -3.98
N LYS A 54 5.44 16.75 -2.88
CA LYS A 54 4.11 16.29 -2.47
C LYS A 54 3.19 17.51 -2.22
N PRO A 55 2.03 17.61 -2.88
CA PRO A 55 1.19 18.80 -2.77
C PRO A 55 0.66 18.95 -1.34
N VAL A 56 0.58 20.21 -0.88
CA VAL A 56 -0.09 20.60 0.36
C VAL A 56 -1.18 21.59 0.02
N PHE A 57 -2.42 21.28 0.38
CA PHE A 57 -3.59 22.11 0.08
C PHE A 57 -3.96 23.05 1.24
N VAL A 58 -3.03 23.26 2.18
CA VAL A 58 -3.16 24.16 3.33
C VAL A 58 -2.42 25.45 3.04
N LYS A 59 -3.12 26.60 3.09
CA LYS A 59 -2.54 27.92 2.81
C LYS A 59 -1.36 28.20 3.74
N GLY A 60 -0.19 28.52 3.17
CA GLY A 60 1.04 28.82 3.90
C GLY A 60 1.91 27.62 4.26
N LYS A 61 1.45 26.37 4.10
CA LYS A 61 2.30 25.18 4.23
C LYS A 61 2.88 24.79 2.87
N THR A 62 4.15 24.42 2.87
CA THR A 62 4.87 23.92 1.68
C THR A 62 5.80 22.80 2.10
N ASN A 63 5.67 21.64 1.45
CA ASN A 63 6.58 20.52 1.66
C ASN A 63 7.94 20.81 1.04
N GLN A 64 8.96 20.06 1.47
CA GLN A 64 10.26 20.06 0.83
C GLN A 64 10.22 19.21 -0.45
N VAL A 65 11.09 19.52 -1.41
CA VAL A 65 11.22 18.77 -2.68
C VAL A 65 11.39 17.29 -2.41
N ALA A 66 10.52 16.41 -2.90
CA ALA A 66 10.63 14.97 -2.67
C ALA A 66 11.52 14.28 -3.71
N LEU A 67 11.51 14.79 -4.95
CA LEU A 67 12.20 14.22 -6.09
C LEU A 67 12.95 15.32 -6.85
N LEU A 68 14.18 15.02 -7.26
CA LEU A 68 14.94 15.83 -8.20
C LEU A 68 15.22 15.00 -9.45
N GLN A 69 14.84 15.54 -10.60
CA GLN A 69 15.03 14.90 -11.89
C GLN A 69 16.21 15.55 -12.60
N ILE A 70 17.14 14.73 -13.11
CA ILE A 70 18.26 15.20 -13.90
C ILE A 70 18.35 14.33 -15.16
N SER A 71 18.16 14.95 -16.31
CA SER A 71 18.01 14.28 -17.59
C SER A 71 19.09 14.70 -18.57
N SER A 72 19.65 13.70 -19.25
CA SER A 72 20.38 13.84 -20.50
C SER A 72 19.46 13.41 -21.65
N GLU A 73 19.96 13.40 -22.89
CA GLU A 73 19.17 12.88 -24.02
C GLU A 73 18.90 11.37 -23.91
N GLN A 74 19.80 10.61 -23.28
CA GLN A 74 19.79 9.14 -23.28
C GLN A 74 19.30 8.56 -21.95
N ARG A 75 19.51 9.27 -20.84
CA ARG A 75 19.21 8.79 -19.48
C ARG A 75 18.64 9.88 -18.60
N CYS A 76 17.67 9.51 -17.77
CA CYS A 76 17.13 10.35 -16.72
C CYS A 76 17.30 9.68 -15.34
N TYR A 77 17.85 10.43 -14.39
CA TYR A 77 18.03 10.02 -13.01
C TYR A 77 17.02 10.74 -12.12
N LEU A 78 16.28 9.96 -11.33
CA LEU A 78 15.27 10.42 -10.40
C LEU A 78 15.80 10.28 -8.97
N PHE A 79 16.40 11.33 -8.44
CA PHE A 79 16.98 11.36 -7.09
C PHE A 79 15.90 11.54 -6.03
N ARG A 80 15.72 10.53 -5.19
CA ARG A 80 14.75 10.53 -4.08
C ARG A 80 15.26 11.38 -2.92
N LEU A 81 15.14 12.70 -3.02
CA LEU A 81 15.65 13.64 -2.00
C LEU A 81 14.98 13.46 -0.63
N ASN A 82 13.75 12.96 -0.58
CA ASN A 82 13.12 12.59 0.68
C ASN A 82 13.78 11.39 1.39
N LEU A 83 14.56 10.57 0.66
CA LEU A 83 15.29 9.42 1.20
C LEU A 83 16.78 9.71 1.37
N LEU A 84 17.36 10.56 0.51
CA LEU A 84 18.81 10.80 0.43
C LEU A 84 19.25 12.17 0.95
N ASN A 85 18.32 13.11 1.15
CA ASN A 85 18.62 14.54 1.02
C ASN A 85 19.30 14.85 -0.32
N ILE A 86 19.88 16.04 -0.49
CA ILE A 86 20.69 16.38 -1.66
C ILE A 86 22.10 15.85 -1.41
N PRO A 87 22.59 14.82 -2.14
CA PRO A 87 23.98 14.40 -1.99
C PRO A 87 24.93 15.53 -2.42
N GLU A 88 26.03 15.72 -1.71
CA GLU A 88 27.00 16.78 -1.98
C GLU A 88 27.55 16.70 -3.42
N SER A 89 27.88 15.48 -3.88
CA SER A 89 28.31 15.20 -5.25
C SER A 89 27.27 15.55 -6.32
N VAL A 90 25.97 15.57 -5.97
CA VAL A 90 24.91 16.05 -6.87
C VAL A 90 24.89 17.58 -6.87
N ALA A 91 25.03 18.22 -5.70
CA ALA A 91 25.12 19.68 -5.62
C ALA A 91 26.33 20.24 -6.40
N GLU A 92 27.45 19.52 -6.42
CA GLU A 92 28.63 19.85 -7.24
C GLU A 92 28.33 19.94 -8.74
N ILE A 93 27.41 19.11 -9.27
CA ILE A 93 26.97 19.19 -10.68
C ILE A 93 26.25 20.52 -10.94
N PHE A 94 25.42 20.98 -10.00
CA PHE A 94 24.72 22.26 -10.13
C PHE A 94 25.68 23.44 -10.00
N ALA A 95 26.68 23.33 -9.12
CA ALA A 95 27.71 24.35 -8.95
C ALA A 95 28.72 24.42 -10.12
N ASN A 96 28.82 23.38 -10.96
CA ASN A 96 29.78 23.34 -12.06
C ASN A 96 29.38 24.28 -13.22
N PRO A 97 30.16 25.33 -13.55
CA PRO A 97 29.85 26.26 -14.63
C PRO A 97 29.97 25.65 -16.03
N ASN A 98 30.67 24.51 -16.18
CA ASN A 98 30.84 23.84 -17.48
C ASN A 98 29.65 22.97 -17.88
N ILE A 99 28.66 22.81 -16.99
CA ILE A 99 27.44 22.05 -17.24
C ILE A 99 26.28 23.03 -17.27
N THR A 100 25.59 23.15 -18.40
CA THR A 100 24.41 24.02 -18.49
C THR A 100 23.18 23.29 -17.95
N LYS A 101 22.47 23.89 -16.99
CA LYS A 101 21.22 23.33 -16.43
C LYS A 101 19.99 23.99 -17.04
N ILE A 102 19.09 23.21 -17.62
CA ILE A 102 17.89 23.70 -18.31
C ILE A 102 16.65 23.31 -17.51
N GLY A 103 15.77 24.25 -17.22
CA GLY A 103 14.50 23.94 -16.57
C GLY A 103 13.46 25.03 -16.80
N LEU A 104 12.30 24.85 -16.19
CA LEU A 104 11.16 25.76 -16.34
C LEU A 104 10.68 26.23 -14.96
N SER A 105 10.72 27.54 -14.70
CA SER A 105 10.43 28.13 -13.38
C SER A 105 11.50 27.83 -12.31
N LEU A 106 12.77 27.77 -12.73
CA LEU A 106 13.92 27.36 -11.91
C LEU A 106 14.13 28.20 -10.66
N HIS A 107 13.66 29.45 -10.66
CA HIS A 107 13.76 30.32 -9.50
C HIS A 107 13.07 29.69 -8.27
N ASP A 108 11.88 29.12 -8.46
CA ASP A 108 11.14 28.45 -7.40
C ASP A 108 11.78 27.11 -7.03
N ASP A 109 12.24 26.33 -8.01
CA ASP A 109 12.98 25.08 -7.77
C ASP A 109 14.21 25.31 -6.90
N PHE A 110 15.07 26.27 -7.26
CA PHE A 110 16.27 26.56 -6.48
C PHE A 110 15.95 27.12 -5.10
N ARG A 111 14.87 27.90 -4.95
CA ARG A 111 14.39 28.34 -3.63
C ARG A 111 13.99 27.13 -2.79
N GLN A 112 13.29 26.15 -3.37
CA GLN A 112 12.88 24.94 -2.67
C GLN A 112 14.06 24.02 -2.35
N LEU A 113 15.04 23.88 -3.24
CA LEU A 113 16.28 23.11 -2.99
C LEU A 113 17.12 23.75 -1.89
N ARG A 114 17.22 25.09 -1.82
CA ARG A 114 17.89 25.80 -0.73
C ARG A 114 17.25 25.57 0.65
N ARG A 115 15.96 25.20 0.71
CA ARG A 115 15.33 24.80 1.98
C ARG A 115 15.81 23.43 2.48
N ARG A 116 16.35 22.59 1.59
CA ARG A 116 17.00 21.32 1.96
C ARG A 116 18.49 21.48 2.21
N MET A 117 19.16 22.30 1.42
CA MET A 117 20.59 22.57 1.51
C MET A 117 20.81 24.08 1.37
N PRO A 118 20.94 24.83 2.49
CA PRO A 118 21.03 26.29 2.48
C PRO A 118 22.09 26.87 1.53
N ASP A 119 23.24 26.18 1.44
CA ASP A 119 24.36 26.58 0.58
C ASP A 119 24.25 26.08 -0.86
N PHE A 120 23.10 25.55 -1.27
CA PHE A 120 22.88 25.07 -2.64
C PHE A 120 23.03 26.21 -3.66
N LYS A 121 23.99 26.03 -4.57
CA LYS A 121 24.31 26.96 -5.65
C LYS A 121 24.10 26.27 -7.00
N CYS A 122 23.58 27.04 -7.96
CA CYS A 122 23.47 26.62 -9.35
C CYS A 122 24.13 27.69 -10.21
N GLU A 123 25.17 27.32 -10.93
CA GLU A 123 25.84 28.16 -11.93
C GLU A 123 25.41 27.75 -13.34
N ASN A 124 25.53 28.62 -14.34
CA ASN A 124 25.23 28.31 -15.74
C ASN A 124 23.89 27.55 -15.94
N TYR A 125 22.77 28.24 -15.73
CA TYR A 125 21.43 27.68 -15.96
C TYR A 125 20.62 28.56 -16.92
N VAL A 126 19.67 27.93 -17.61
CA VAL A 126 18.75 28.56 -18.56
C VAL A 126 17.32 28.43 -18.06
N GLU A 127 16.67 29.57 -17.82
CA GLU A 127 15.23 29.64 -17.56
C GLU A 127 14.47 29.59 -18.89
N LEU A 128 13.81 28.45 -19.15
CA LEU A 128 13.12 28.24 -20.42
C LEU A 128 12.01 29.25 -20.67
N GLN A 129 11.30 29.70 -19.63
CA GLN A 129 10.20 30.65 -19.81
C GLN A 129 10.65 31.96 -20.46
N SER A 130 11.87 32.43 -20.18
CA SER A 130 12.47 33.60 -20.80
C SER A 130 13.19 33.26 -22.11
N TYR A 131 13.77 32.06 -22.21
CA TYR A 131 14.48 31.64 -23.41
C TYR A 131 13.58 31.52 -24.63
N VAL A 132 12.38 30.95 -24.48
CA VAL A 132 11.44 30.70 -25.59
C VAL A 132 10.81 31.98 -26.15
N GLU A 133 10.81 33.09 -25.41
CA GLU A 133 10.28 34.38 -25.87
C GLU A 133 11.04 34.92 -27.08
N LYS A 134 12.35 34.65 -27.15
CA LYS A 134 13.21 35.01 -28.28
C LYS A 134 12.73 34.42 -29.61
N PHE A 135 11.96 33.33 -29.53
CA PHE A 135 11.43 32.59 -30.67
C PHE A 135 9.94 32.89 -30.92
N GLY A 136 9.37 33.90 -30.24
CA GLY A 136 7.99 34.34 -30.40
C GLY A 136 6.96 33.55 -29.58
N ILE A 137 7.38 32.59 -28.76
CA ILE A 137 6.47 31.78 -27.93
C ILE A 137 6.12 32.56 -26.65
N LYS A 138 4.83 32.88 -26.47
CA LYS A 138 4.31 33.61 -25.31
C LYS A 138 3.86 32.69 -24.18
N ASP A 139 3.51 31.44 -24.48
CA ASP A 139 3.09 30.46 -23.49
C ASP A 139 4.22 30.06 -22.52
N LYS A 140 3.88 29.94 -21.23
CA LYS A 140 4.84 29.70 -20.13
C LYS A 140 4.84 28.30 -19.54
N SER A 141 3.87 27.46 -19.91
CA SER A 141 3.76 26.11 -19.36
C SER A 141 4.53 25.11 -20.23
N LEU A 142 5.24 24.16 -19.60
CA LEU A 142 6.01 23.12 -20.30
C LEU A 142 5.18 22.42 -21.39
N GLN A 143 3.99 21.93 -21.04
CA GLN A 143 3.09 21.24 -21.97
C GLN A 143 2.78 22.06 -23.23
N LYS A 144 2.53 23.36 -23.08
CA LYS A 144 2.17 24.24 -24.21
C LYS A 144 3.38 24.58 -25.07
N ILE A 145 4.51 24.90 -24.45
CA ILE A 145 5.77 25.15 -25.16
C ILE A 145 6.16 23.90 -25.97
N TYR A 146 6.10 22.73 -25.33
CA TYR A 146 6.40 21.45 -25.95
C TYR A 146 5.42 21.14 -27.09
N ALA A 147 4.13 21.41 -26.92
CA ALA A 147 3.12 21.24 -27.96
C ALA A 147 3.31 22.19 -29.15
N ILE A 148 3.71 23.44 -28.92
CA ILE A 148 3.99 24.41 -29.98
C ILE A 148 5.15 23.93 -30.85
N ILE A 149 6.23 23.47 -30.22
CA ILE A 149 7.49 23.09 -30.87
C ILE A 149 7.39 21.70 -31.52
N PHE A 150 6.94 20.69 -30.77
CA PHE A 150 7.01 19.28 -31.19
C PHE A 150 5.68 18.70 -31.67
N LYS A 151 4.57 19.44 -31.56
CA LYS A 151 3.22 18.94 -31.87
C LYS A 151 2.86 17.67 -31.08
N LEU A 152 3.31 17.60 -29.83
CA LEU A 152 3.03 16.52 -28.89
C LEU A 152 2.52 17.07 -27.56
N GLN A 153 1.66 16.32 -26.87
CA GLN A 153 1.16 16.68 -25.55
C GLN A 153 1.87 15.90 -24.44
N ILE A 154 2.24 16.61 -23.37
CA ILE A 154 2.71 16.03 -22.10
C ILE A 154 1.49 15.82 -21.19
N SER A 155 1.36 14.65 -20.58
CA SER A 155 0.26 14.35 -19.65
C SER A 155 0.52 15.01 -18.31
N LYS A 156 -0.47 15.72 -17.74
CA LYS A 156 -0.36 16.39 -16.41
C LYS A 156 -0.85 15.57 -15.22
N ARG A 157 -1.19 14.29 -15.42
CA ARG A 157 -1.92 13.49 -14.41
C ARG A 157 -1.15 13.25 -13.11
N GLN A 158 0.19 13.33 -13.14
CA GLN A 158 1.04 13.03 -11.97
C GLN A 158 1.56 14.28 -11.27
N GLN A 159 1.30 15.48 -11.79
CA GLN A 159 1.81 16.74 -11.27
C GLN A 159 1.46 16.96 -9.78
N THR A 160 0.26 16.54 -9.36
CA THR A 160 -0.20 16.64 -7.96
C THR A 160 -0.24 15.27 -7.28
N SER A 161 0.68 14.37 -7.62
CA SER A 161 0.76 13.03 -7.03
C SER A 161 1.52 13.06 -5.68
N ASN A 162 1.42 11.97 -4.91
CA ASN A 162 2.24 11.83 -3.71
C ASN A 162 3.68 11.47 -4.10
N TRP A 163 4.51 12.49 -4.33
CA TRP A 163 5.91 12.32 -4.70
C TRP A 163 6.80 11.78 -3.58
N GLU A 164 6.31 11.65 -2.35
CA GLU A 164 6.99 10.94 -1.26
C GLU A 164 6.71 9.42 -1.27
N ALA A 165 5.79 8.94 -2.12
CA ALA A 165 5.44 7.52 -2.20
C ALA A 165 6.66 6.63 -2.42
N ASN A 166 6.77 5.54 -1.66
CA ASN A 166 7.86 4.59 -1.73
C ASN A 166 7.30 3.15 -1.78
N PRO A 167 7.41 2.43 -2.92
CA PRO A 167 8.05 2.86 -4.17
C PRO A 167 7.23 3.92 -4.93
N LEU A 168 7.88 4.66 -5.84
CA LEU A 168 7.16 5.41 -6.88
C LEU A 168 6.50 4.42 -7.84
N ASP A 169 5.28 4.73 -8.28
CA ASP A 169 4.64 3.92 -9.31
C ASP A 169 5.23 4.18 -10.71
N HIS A 170 4.96 3.27 -11.64
CA HIS A 170 5.51 3.35 -12.99
C HIS A 170 5.01 4.58 -13.79
N ALA A 171 3.83 5.12 -13.47
CA ALA A 171 3.31 6.32 -14.13
C ALA A 171 4.01 7.58 -13.61
N GLN A 172 4.29 7.67 -12.31
CA GLN A 172 5.10 8.72 -11.69
C GLN A 172 6.51 8.75 -12.26
N ILE A 173 7.17 7.58 -12.36
CA ILE A 173 8.53 7.45 -12.91
C ILE A 173 8.60 7.98 -14.36
N LYS A 174 7.65 7.58 -15.22
CA LYS A 174 7.62 8.03 -16.62
C LYS A 174 7.32 9.51 -16.76
N TYR A 175 6.40 10.03 -15.97
CA TYR A 175 6.06 11.44 -15.96
C TYR A 175 7.28 12.29 -15.58
N ALA A 176 7.91 11.98 -14.44
CA ALA A 176 9.02 12.76 -13.91
C ALA A 176 10.22 12.79 -14.89
N ALA A 177 10.51 11.66 -15.53
CA ALA A 177 11.57 11.59 -16.52
C ALA A 177 11.27 12.42 -17.79
N LEU A 178 10.02 12.41 -18.24
CA LEU A 178 9.61 13.20 -19.41
C LEU A 178 9.69 14.70 -19.13
N ASP A 179 9.29 15.18 -17.95
CA ASP A 179 9.30 16.62 -17.64
C ASP A 179 10.73 17.20 -17.68
N ALA A 180 11.70 16.54 -17.04
CA ALA A 180 13.10 16.96 -17.11
C ALA A 180 13.74 16.75 -18.50
N ASN A 181 13.32 15.74 -19.26
CA ASN A 181 13.84 15.55 -20.61
C ASN A 181 13.24 16.57 -21.60
N ALA A 182 11.97 16.93 -21.44
CA ALA A 182 11.28 17.88 -22.30
C ALA A 182 11.94 19.27 -22.24
N THR A 183 12.40 19.71 -21.07
CA THR A 183 13.12 20.97 -20.93
C THR A 183 14.43 20.96 -21.75
N LEU A 184 15.18 19.87 -21.68
CA LEU A 184 16.39 19.67 -22.49
C LEU A 184 16.10 19.67 -23.99
N GLN A 185 15.07 18.94 -24.44
CA GLN A 185 14.71 18.88 -25.86
C GLN A 185 14.32 20.24 -26.42
N ILE A 186 13.55 21.03 -25.67
CA ILE A 186 13.17 22.41 -26.05
C ILE A 186 14.43 23.24 -26.27
N TYR A 187 15.36 23.23 -25.31
CA TYR A 187 16.58 24.01 -25.40
C TYR A 187 17.48 23.56 -26.58
N ASN A 188 17.71 22.26 -26.75
CA ASN A 188 18.55 21.74 -27.84
C ASN A 188 17.96 22.08 -29.21
N THR A 189 16.64 21.98 -29.35
CA THR A 189 15.92 22.36 -30.57
C THR A 189 16.09 23.86 -30.88
N LEU A 190 15.82 24.72 -29.91
CA LEU A 190 15.84 26.17 -30.11
C LEU A 190 17.25 26.73 -30.26
N SER A 191 18.24 26.19 -29.55
CA SER A 191 19.65 26.58 -29.70
C SER A 191 20.20 26.22 -31.09
N GLN A 192 19.86 25.04 -31.63
CA GLN A 192 20.24 24.67 -33.00
C GLN A 192 19.57 25.58 -34.05
N SER A 193 18.35 26.06 -33.77
CA SER A 193 17.67 27.05 -34.60
C SER A 193 18.35 28.43 -34.56
N GLU A 194 18.76 28.89 -33.38
CA GLU A 194 19.50 30.14 -33.16
C GLU A 194 20.87 30.13 -33.88
N GLU A 195 21.53 28.98 -33.93
CA GLU A 195 22.79 28.75 -34.65
C GLU A 195 22.62 28.64 -36.18
N GLY A 196 21.40 28.77 -36.71
CA GLY A 196 21.10 28.65 -38.14
C GLY A 196 21.24 27.22 -38.68
N LYS A 197 21.33 26.21 -37.79
CA LYS A 197 21.48 24.80 -38.17
C LYS A 197 20.15 24.14 -38.51
N ILE A 198 19.03 24.69 -38.03
CA ILE A 198 17.67 24.19 -38.29
C ILE A 198 16.71 25.37 -38.49
N ASN A 199 15.80 25.30 -39.47
CA ASN A 199 14.73 26.29 -39.63
C ASN A 199 13.53 25.92 -38.72
N PRO A 200 12.95 26.86 -37.95
CA PRO A 200 11.73 26.61 -37.17
C PRO A 200 10.57 25.98 -37.95
N ALA A 201 10.46 26.28 -39.25
CA ALA A 201 9.44 25.71 -40.13
C ALA A 201 9.70 24.24 -40.54
N ASP A 202 10.92 23.75 -40.35
CA ASP A 202 11.33 22.38 -40.72
C ASP A 202 11.14 21.39 -39.56
N HIS A 203 10.73 21.86 -38.37
CA HIS A 203 10.67 21.04 -37.15
C HIS A 203 9.64 19.91 -37.14
N LEU A 204 8.72 19.87 -38.11
CA LEU A 204 8.24 18.62 -38.70
C LEU A 204 7.86 18.91 -40.14
N SER A 205 8.65 18.45 -41.12
CA SER A 205 8.14 18.40 -42.49
C SER A 205 6.86 17.56 -42.49
N SER A 206 5.89 17.88 -43.34
CA SER A 206 4.70 17.04 -43.54
C SER A 206 5.08 15.58 -43.77
N ALA A 207 6.23 15.34 -44.41
CA ALA A 207 6.82 14.02 -44.60
C ALA A 207 7.32 13.36 -43.30
N VAL A 208 7.82 14.09 -42.30
CA VAL A 208 8.21 13.51 -40.99
C VAL A 208 6.98 13.24 -40.13
N LEU A 209 5.95 14.08 -40.17
CA LEU A 209 4.64 13.80 -39.54
C LEU A 209 3.97 12.56 -40.16
N GLU A 210 3.96 12.50 -41.49
CA GLU A 210 3.47 11.32 -42.22
C GLU A 210 4.34 10.11 -41.94
N GLN A 211 5.67 10.23 -41.93
CA GLN A 211 6.58 9.11 -41.62
C GLN A 211 6.45 8.66 -40.17
N MET A 212 6.20 9.54 -39.20
CA MET A 212 5.94 9.16 -37.81
C MET A 212 4.57 8.51 -37.63
N GLN A 213 3.55 8.96 -38.37
CA GLN A 213 2.25 8.30 -38.43
C GLN A 213 2.34 6.94 -39.15
N LEU A 214 3.10 6.86 -40.24
CA LEU A 214 3.43 5.63 -40.97
C LEU A 214 4.25 4.70 -40.10
N ASP A 215 5.25 5.18 -39.36
CA ASP A 215 6.06 4.39 -38.43
C ASP A 215 5.24 3.96 -37.23
N GLN A 216 4.24 4.72 -36.77
CA GLN A 216 3.30 4.26 -35.75
C GLN A 216 2.33 3.21 -36.31
N GLN A 217 1.83 3.39 -37.53
CA GLN A 217 0.99 2.42 -38.22
C GLN A 217 1.79 1.16 -38.59
N GLN A 218 3.06 1.31 -38.94
CA GLN A 218 3.99 0.27 -39.33
C GLN A 218 4.58 -0.40 -38.10
N ARG A 219 4.84 0.29 -36.98
CA ARG A 219 5.08 -0.35 -35.68
C ARG A 219 3.83 -1.06 -35.19
N ALA A 220 2.62 -0.54 -35.42
CA ALA A 220 1.38 -1.25 -35.11
C ALA A 220 1.19 -2.49 -36.00
N LYS A 221 1.54 -2.40 -37.28
CA LYS A 221 1.47 -3.46 -38.28
C LYS A 221 2.58 -4.50 -38.10
N GLU A 222 3.80 -4.11 -37.80
CA GLU A 222 4.93 -4.94 -37.38
C GLU A 222 4.72 -5.54 -36.00
N LYS A 223 3.99 -4.88 -35.09
CA LYS A 223 3.56 -5.47 -33.81
C LYS A 223 2.41 -6.46 -34.03
N LYS A 224 1.56 -6.25 -35.04
CA LYS A 224 0.53 -7.20 -35.49
C LYS A 224 1.14 -8.38 -36.25
N GLU A 225 2.13 -8.15 -37.12
CA GLU A 225 2.88 -9.14 -37.88
C GLU A 225 3.90 -9.87 -37.00
N ARG A 226 4.56 -9.22 -36.03
CA ARG A 226 5.33 -9.90 -34.96
C ARG A 226 4.40 -10.69 -34.06
N ARG A 227 3.15 -10.26 -33.82
CA ARG A 227 2.13 -11.06 -33.12
C ARG A 227 1.70 -12.26 -33.97
N GLU A 228 1.57 -12.13 -35.28
CA GLU A 228 1.20 -13.20 -36.21
C GLU A 228 2.36 -14.16 -36.54
N LYS A 229 3.60 -13.67 -36.69
CA LYS A 229 4.84 -14.47 -36.77
C LYS A 229 5.13 -15.15 -35.45
N LYS A 230 4.99 -14.47 -34.30
CA LYS A 230 4.99 -15.13 -32.99
C LYS A 230 3.90 -16.19 -32.94
N LYS A 231 2.67 -15.92 -33.40
CA LYS A 231 1.57 -16.92 -33.42
C LYS A 231 1.90 -18.15 -34.27
N LYS A 232 2.52 -17.97 -35.46
CA LYS A 232 2.98 -19.06 -36.34
C LYS A 232 4.25 -19.79 -35.85
N GLU A 233 5.18 -19.11 -35.18
CA GLU A 233 6.34 -19.72 -34.49
C GLU A 233 5.93 -20.41 -33.17
N LEU A 234 4.91 -19.88 -32.46
CA LEU A 234 4.25 -20.49 -31.30
C LEU A 234 3.51 -21.78 -31.67
N GLU A 235 3.05 -21.90 -32.91
CA GLU A 235 2.41 -23.11 -33.43
C GLU A 235 3.42 -24.21 -33.78
N LYS A 236 4.71 -23.86 -33.98
CA LYS A 236 5.82 -24.79 -34.30
C LYS A 236 6.81 -25.04 -33.14
N ARG A 237 6.83 -24.19 -32.11
CA ARG A 237 7.48 -24.42 -30.81
C ARG A 237 6.45 -24.96 -29.81
N PRO A 238 6.81 -25.62 -28.69
CA PRO A 238 5.82 -26.02 -27.70
C PRO A 238 5.04 -24.78 -27.24
N LYS A 239 3.72 -24.78 -27.44
CA LYS A 239 2.84 -23.60 -27.37
C LYS A 239 2.93 -22.85 -26.01
N PRO A 240 3.17 -21.53 -26.00
CA PRO A 240 2.80 -20.61 -24.92
C PRO A 240 1.28 -20.48 -24.79
N VAL A 241 0.84 -20.48 -23.53
CA VAL A 241 -0.56 -20.52 -23.10
C VAL A 241 -1.25 -19.19 -23.41
N VAL A 242 -2.39 -19.27 -24.10
CA VAL A 242 -3.36 -18.18 -24.29
C VAL A 242 -3.78 -17.66 -22.91
N ALA A 243 -3.80 -16.34 -22.70
CA ALA A 243 -4.37 -15.76 -21.48
C ALA A 243 -5.86 -16.14 -21.43
N LYS A 244 -6.23 -16.92 -20.42
CA LYS A 244 -7.56 -17.51 -20.26
C LYS A 244 -8.61 -16.42 -20.01
N THR A 245 -9.79 -16.56 -20.58
CA THR A 245 -10.94 -15.71 -20.22
C THR A 245 -11.31 -15.92 -18.73
N PRO A 246 -12.02 -14.98 -18.08
CA PRO A 246 -12.49 -15.18 -16.70
C PRO A 246 -13.30 -16.46 -16.50
N GLU A 247 -14.13 -16.84 -17.48
CA GLU A 247 -14.86 -18.12 -17.46
C GLU A 247 -13.92 -19.31 -17.57
N GLU A 248 -12.91 -19.26 -18.43
CA GLU A 248 -11.90 -20.32 -18.59
C GLU A 248 -11.05 -20.49 -17.33
N VAL A 249 -10.67 -19.39 -16.66
CA VAL A 249 -9.96 -19.40 -15.37
C VAL A 249 -10.85 -20.03 -14.29
N LYS A 250 -12.13 -19.65 -14.24
CA LYS A 250 -13.09 -20.22 -13.28
C LYS A 250 -13.25 -21.73 -13.49
N GLU A 251 -13.42 -22.17 -14.73
CA GLU A 251 -13.54 -23.59 -15.09
C GLU A 251 -12.27 -24.36 -14.74
N GLU A 252 -11.08 -23.83 -15.06
CA GLU A 252 -9.81 -24.45 -14.67
C GLU A 252 -9.65 -24.55 -13.15
N ASN A 253 -10.06 -23.53 -12.41
CA ASN A 253 -10.01 -23.54 -10.96
C ASN A 253 -10.94 -24.64 -10.41
N MET A 254 -12.15 -24.80 -10.96
CA MET A 254 -13.08 -25.87 -10.57
C MET A 254 -12.50 -27.25 -10.88
N GLN A 255 -11.90 -27.43 -12.05
CA GLN A 255 -11.22 -28.67 -12.42
C GLN A 255 -10.02 -28.96 -11.52
N THR A 256 -9.26 -27.94 -11.13
CA THR A 256 -8.13 -28.07 -10.21
C THR A 256 -8.58 -28.45 -8.82
N ILE A 257 -9.65 -27.85 -8.30
CA ILE A 257 -10.28 -28.23 -7.03
C ILE A 257 -10.74 -29.70 -7.07
N SER A 258 -11.46 -30.09 -8.12
CA SER A 258 -11.91 -31.47 -8.32
C SER A 258 -10.74 -32.46 -8.37
N ARG A 259 -9.64 -32.09 -9.04
CA ARG A 259 -8.41 -32.89 -9.13
C ARG A 259 -7.70 -33.02 -7.78
N LEU A 260 -7.61 -31.94 -7.00
CA LEU A 260 -7.03 -31.97 -5.65
C LEU A 260 -7.85 -32.87 -4.73
N TYR A 261 -9.19 -32.77 -4.77
CA TYR A 261 -10.07 -33.66 -4.03
C TYR A 261 -9.92 -35.12 -4.45
N LYS A 262 -9.92 -35.42 -5.76
CA LYS A 262 -9.72 -36.78 -6.26
C LYS A 262 -8.37 -37.36 -5.86
N LYS A 263 -7.32 -36.55 -5.87
CA LYS A 263 -6.00 -36.98 -5.38
C LYS A 263 -6.02 -37.34 -3.89
N PHE A 264 -6.87 -36.66 -3.12
CA PHE A 264 -7.00 -36.89 -1.68
C PHE A 264 -7.86 -38.12 -1.34
N GLN A 265 -9.05 -38.22 -1.95
CA GLN A 265 -10.10 -39.18 -1.59
C GLN A 265 -10.22 -40.37 -2.56
N GLY A 266 -9.50 -40.35 -3.68
CA GLY A 266 -9.56 -41.39 -4.72
C GLY A 266 -10.72 -41.23 -5.72
N HIS A 267 -11.79 -40.53 -5.36
CA HIS A 267 -12.96 -40.28 -6.21
C HIS A 267 -13.23 -38.77 -6.41
N ARG A 268 -14.08 -38.41 -7.39
CA ARG A 268 -14.47 -37.00 -7.60
C ARG A 268 -15.42 -36.51 -6.49
N PRO A 269 -15.45 -35.19 -6.20
CA PRO A 269 -16.44 -34.65 -5.27
C PRO A 269 -17.85 -34.73 -5.86
N THR A 270 -18.85 -34.86 -4.99
CA THR A 270 -20.27 -34.83 -5.35
C THR A 270 -20.71 -33.42 -5.74
N SER A 271 -20.20 -32.39 -5.06
CA SER A 271 -20.47 -30.99 -5.41
C SER A 271 -19.34 -30.05 -5.00
N ILE A 272 -19.24 -28.92 -5.71
CA ILE A 272 -18.33 -27.82 -5.39
C ILE A 272 -19.17 -26.53 -5.39
N THR A 273 -19.34 -25.93 -4.23
CA THR A 273 -20.24 -24.77 -4.05
C THR A 273 -19.46 -23.58 -3.50
N PRO A 274 -19.50 -22.39 -4.13
CA PRO A 274 -18.84 -21.20 -3.61
C PRO A 274 -19.44 -20.75 -2.27
N ILE A 275 -18.58 -20.23 -1.38
CA ILE A 275 -18.99 -19.56 -0.15
C ILE A 275 -18.99 -18.05 -0.41
N ALA A 276 -20.11 -17.38 -0.10
CA ALA A 276 -20.21 -15.93 -0.25
C ALA A 276 -19.12 -15.22 0.57
N GLN A 277 -18.37 -14.33 -0.08
CA GLN A 277 -17.25 -13.61 0.52
C GLN A 277 -17.71 -12.40 1.35
N ALA A 278 -16.91 -12.06 2.36
CA ALA A 278 -16.90 -10.74 2.98
C ALA A 278 -15.45 -10.23 3.06
N GLY A 279 -15.03 -9.41 2.09
CA GLY A 279 -13.93 -8.44 2.29
C GLY A 279 -12.48 -8.85 2.01
N SER A 280 -12.18 -10.09 1.56
CA SER A 280 -10.86 -10.45 1.02
C SER A 280 -10.99 -10.97 -0.43
N GLY A 281 -9.96 -10.85 -1.24
CA GLY A 281 -9.90 -11.40 -2.61
C GLY A 281 -9.87 -12.93 -2.68
N ARG A 282 -9.53 -13.65 -1.58
CA ARG A 282 -9.51 -15.12 -1.52
C ARG A 282 -10.88 -15.75 -1.71
N GLN A 283 -11.01 -16.71 -2.62
CA GLN A 283 -12.26 -17.44 -2.88
C GLN A 283 -12.29 -18.77 -2.14
N TYR A 284 -13.45 -19.11 -1.56
CA TYR A 284 -13.64 -20.35 -0.81
C TYR A 284 -14.77 -21.17 -1.42
N PHE A 285 -14.59 -22.49 -1.46
CA PHE A 285 -15.57 -23.43 -1.98
C PHE A 285 -15.75 -24.57 -1.00
N ILE A 286 -17.00 -24.89 -0.67
CA ILE A 286 -17.34 -26.16 -0.01
C ILE A 286 -17.21 -27.25 -1.06
N VAL A 287 -16.40 -28.26 -0.76
CA VAL A 287 -16.24 -29.46 -1.58
C VAL A 287 -16.87 -30.62 -0.83
N ASP A 288 -18.02 -31.07 -1.32
CA ASP A 288 -18.78 -32.18 -0.74
C ASP A 288 -18.43 -33.49 -1.45
N GLY A 289 -18.43 -34.60 -0.72
CA GLY A 289 -18.29 -35.93 -1.28
C GLY A 289 -18.53 -37.01 -0.23
N GLU A 290 -18.46 -38.27 -0.65
CA GLU A 290 -18.85 -39.43 0.17
C GLU A 290 -18.15 -39.47 1.54
N SER A 291 -16.88 -39.08 1.58
CA SER A 291 -16.06 -39.05 2.81
C SER A 291 -16.22 -37.76 3.64
N GLY A 292 -17.21 -36.93 3.32
CA GLY A 292 -17.57 -35.70 4.03
C GLY A 292 -17.12 -34.41 3.34
N LYS A 293 -17.28 -33.30 4.07
CA LYS A 293 -17.08 -31.93 3.57
C LYS A 293 -15.67 -31.41 3.78
N TYR A 294 -15.20 -30.63 2.82
CA TYR A 294 -13.90 -29.95 2.81
C TYR A 294 -14.05 -28.52 2.30
N VAL A 295 -12.99 -27.73 2.45
CA VAL A 295 -12.93 -26.38 1.88
C VAL A 295 -11.77 -26.32 0.90
N ALA A 296 -12.03 -25.91 -0.33
CA ALA A 296 -10.98 -25.47 -1.23
C ALA A 296 -10.86 -23.95 -1.15
N THR A 297 -9.62 -23.47 -1.10
CA THR A 297 -9.31 -22.05 -1.08
C THR A 297 -8.48 -21.71 -2.30
N ILE A 298 -8.87 -20.64 -2.99
CA ILE A 298 -8.10 -19.98 -4.03
C ILE A 298 -7.53 -18.71 -3.39
N GLY A 299 -6.21 -18.67 -3.26
CA GLY A 299 -5.47 -17.58 -2.64
C GLY A 299 -5.35 -16.34 -3.51
N GLU A 300 -4.86 -15.25 -2.92
CA GLU A 300 -4.52 -14.02 -3.64
C GLU A 300 -3.08 -14.01 -4.14
N THR A 301 -2.14 -14.51 -3.32
CA THR A 301 -0.71 -14.57 -3.63
C THR A 301 -0.11 -15.89 -3.16
N VAL A 302 1.01 -16.28 -3.77
CA VAL A 302 1.73 -17.51 -3.41
C VAL A 302 2.36 -17.38 -2.03
N GLU A 303 2.86 -16.20 -1.68
CA GLU A 303 3.50 -15.88 -0.41
C GLU A 303 2.53 -16.03 0.76
N GLU A 304 1.34 -15.44 0.65
CA GLU A 304 0.30 -15.56 1.66
C GLU A 304 -0.18 -17.02 1.82
N ASN A 305 -0.36 -17.74 0.71
CA ASN A 305 -0.74 -19.15 0.75
C ASN A 305 0.34 -20.00 1.43
N ASN A 306 1.62 -19.76 1.11
CA ASN A 306 2.73 -20.45 1.75
C ASN A 306 2.73 -20.18 3.26
N ALA A 307 2.52 -18.93 3.68
CA ALA A 307 2.42 -18.56 5.09
C ALA A 307 1.24 -19.27 5.77
N PHE A 308 0.04 -19.27 5.17
CA PHE A 308 -1.12 -19.99 5.70
C PHE A 308 -0.82 -21.49 5.89
N ILE A 309 -0.33 -22.15 4.84
CA ILE A 309 -0.05 -23.59 4.83
C ILE A 309 1.01 -23.93 5.89
N TYR A 310 2.06 -23.10 5.99
CA TYR A 310 3.11 -23.26 6.98
C TYR A 310 2.59 -23.08 8.41
N ILE A 311 1.93 -21.95 8.71
CA ILE A 311 1.42 -21.61 10.02
C ILE A 311 0.36 -22.64 10.47
N ALA A 312 -0.54 -23.05 9.59
CA ALA A 312 -1.55 -24.08 9.88
C ALA A 312 -0.91 -25.37 10.39
N LYS A 313 0.19 -25.81 9.75
CA LYS A 313 0.95 -26.99 10.17
C LYS A 313 1.60 -26.80 11.54
N GLN A 314 2.20 -25.65 11.81
CA GLN A 314 2.87 -25.39 13.10
C GLN A 314 1.89 -25.21 14.26
N LEU A 315 0.79 -24.49 14.04
CA LEU A 315 -0.26 -24.34 15.04
C LEU A 315 -0.94 -25.68 15.34
N LYS A 316 -1.13 -26.54 14.32
CA LYS A 316 -1.63 -27.90 14.55
C LYS A 316 -0.67 -28.73 15.42
N ARG A 317 0.65 -28.60 15.20
CA ARG A 317 1.69 -29.22 16.06
C ARG A 317 1.69 -28.66 17.48
N ALA A 318 1.39 -27.39 17.66
CA ALA A 318 1.17 -26.77 18.96
C ALA A 318 -0.13 -27.23 19.65
N GLY A 319 -0.95 -28.06 18.98
CA GLY A 319 -2.22 -28.57 19.48
C GLY A 319 -3.39 -27.61 19.33
N ALA A 320 -3.26 -26.58 18.49
CA ALA A 320 -4.37 -25.68 18.17
C ALA A 320 -5.37 -26.36 17.22
N SER A 321 -6.65 -26.01 17.39
CA SER A 321 -7.73 -26.42 16.49
C SER A 321 -7.76 -25.52 15.25
N VAL A 322 -6.84 -25.75 14.31
CA VAL A 322 -6.77 -25.03 13.02
C VAL A 322 -7.02 -26.00 11.85
N PRO A 323 -7.42 -25.50 10.66
CA PRO A 323 -7.57 -26.34 9.48
C PRO A 323 -6.28 -27.08 9.15
N LYS A 324 -6.39 -28.38 8.84
CA LYS A 324 -5.32 -29.12 8.18
C LYS A 324 -5.44 -28.90 6.67
N VAL A 325 -4.33 -28.52 6.04
CA VAL A 325 -4.19 -28.52 4.57
C VAL A 325 -3.81 -29.92 4.12
N PHE A 326 -4.56 -30.48 3.17
CA PHE A 326 -4.40 -31.85 2.68
C PHE A 326 -3.57 -31.88 1.40
N HIS A 327 -3.93 -31.05 0.42
CA HIS A 327 -3.24 -30.95 -0.85
C HIS A 327 -3.21 -29.52 -1.35
N VAL A 328 -2.21 -29.22 -2.17
CA VAL A 328 -1.93 -27.91 -2.75
C VAL A 328 -1.69 -28.10 -4.24
N SER A 329 -2.19 -27.18 -5.07
CA SER A 329 -1.94 -27.14 -6.51
C SER A 329 -0.46 -26.89 -6.80
N LYS A 330 -0.02 -27.19 -8.03
CA LYS A 330 1.38 -27.05 -8.43
C LYS A 330 1.86 -25.59 -8.37
N ASP A 331 1.00 -24.65 -8.74
CA ASP A 331 1.23 -23.21 -8.69
C ASP A 331 1.08 -22.61 -7.28
N LYS A 332 0.67 -23.43 -6.29
CA LYS A 332 0.42 -23.04 -4.90
C LYS A 332 -0.71 -22.01 -4.70
N MET A 333 -1.53 -21.77 -5.72
CA MET A 333 -2.65 -20.84 -5.64
C MET A 333 -3.91 -21.46 -5.05
N ILE A 334 -4.08 -22.78 -5.16
CA ILE A 334 -5.26 -23.49 -4.70
C ILE A 334 -4.86 -24.56 -3.70
N TYR A 335 -5.56 -24.65 -2.58
CA TYR A 335 -5.34 -25.72 -1.61
C TYR A 335 -6.65 -26.25 -1.03
N LEU A 336 -6.66 -27.54 -0.72
CA LEU A 336 -7.77 -28.25 -0.07
C LEU A 336 -7.47 -28.38 1.42
N GLN A 337 -8.42 -27.96 2.25
CA GLN A 337 -8.29 -27.93 3.69
C GLN A 337 -9.54 -28.45 4.43
N THR A 338 -9.41 -28.54 5.75
CA THR A 338 -10.48 -28.99 6.64
C THR A 338 -11.68 -28.06 6.58
N TYR A 339 -12.88 -28.63 6.48
CA TYR A 339 -14.11 -27.89 6.69
C TYR A 339 -14.41 -27.74 8.19
N CYS A 340 -14.35 -26.49 8.67
CA CYS A 340 -14.43 -26.12 10.08
C CYS A 340 -15.85 -25.78 10.56
N GLY A 341 -16.89 -26.03 9.76
CA GLY A 341 -18.29 -25.74 10.09
C GLY A 341 -18.87 -24.60 9.25
N ASN A 342 -20.18 -24.37 9.38
CA ASN A 342 -20.90 -23.32 8.66
C ASN A 342 -20.97 -22.00 9.44
N ASP A 343 -21.03 -22.07 10.76
CA ASP A 343 -21.32 -20.91 11.59
C ASP A 343 -20.06 -20.45 12.32
N SER A 344 -19.74 -19.18 12.15
CA SER A 344 -18.76 -18.51 13.01
C SER A 344 -19.36 -18.29 14.39
N LEU A 345 -18.49 -18.17 15.40
CA LEU A 345 -18.87 -17.86 16.77
C LEU A 345 -19.65 -16.54 16.82
N TYR A 346 -19.28 -15.56 15.99
CA TYR A 346 -20.05 -14.32 15.83
C TYR A 346 -21.52 -14.54 15.46
N LYS A 347 -21.79 -15.49 14.56
CA LYS A 347 -23.16 -15.85 14.13
C LYS A 347 -23.87 -16.70 15.18
N VAL A 348 -23.19 -17.66 15.79
CA VAL A 348 -23.75 -18.47 16.90
C VAL A 348 -24.16 -17.60 18.08
N LEU A 349 -23.44 -16.50 18.31
CA LEU A 349 -23.72 -15.55 19.39
C LEU A 349 -24.80 -14.52 19.06
N ASP A 350 -25.32 -14.47 17.82
CA ASP A 350 -26.18 -13.38 17.36
C ASP A 350 -27.48 -13.27 18.17
N ARG A 351 -28.18 -14.39 18.40
CA ARG A 351 -29.40 -14.42 19.21
C ARG A 351 -29.18 -13.92 20.64
N PHE A 352 -28.03 -14.25 21.23
CA PHE A 352 -27.70 -13.89 22.61
C PHE A 352 -27.28 -12.42 22.71
N ARG A 353 -26.60 -11.91 21.69
CA ARG A 353 -26.25 -10.50 21.57
C ARG A 353 -27.49 -9.63 21.39
N GLN A 354 -28.46 -10.06 20.58
CA GLN A 354 -29.72 -9.34 20.37
C GLN A 354 -30.57 -9.30 21.64
N ALA A 355 -30.63 -10.42 22.39
CA ALA A 355 -31.35 -10.48 23.67
C ALA A 355 -30.57 -9.88 24.85
N ASN A 356 -29.30 -9.52 24.66
CA ASN A 356 -28.37 -9.16 25.73
C ASN A 356 -28.27 -10.21 26.87
N GLU A 357 -28.50 -11.49 26.54
CA GLU A 357 -28.52 -12.60 27.50
C GLU A 357 -27.59 -13.71 27.02
N TYR A 358 -26.43 -13.84 27.66
CA TYR A 358 -25.44 -14.87 27.32
C TYR A 358 -25.68 -16.14 28.15
N SER A 359 -26.02 -17.24 27.46
CA SER A 359 -26.15 -18.54 28.11
C SER A 359 -24.83 -19.05 28.71
N LYS A 360 -24.90 -19.94 29.71
CA LYS A 360 -23.71 -20.62 30.28
C LYS A 360 -22.84 -21.27 29.20
N THR A 361 -23.45 -21.82 28.15
CA THR A 361 -22.75 -22.42 27.01
C THR A 361 -21.98 -21.38 26.20
N SER A 362 -22.62 -20.25 25.90
CA SER A 362 -22.01 -19.13 25.16
C SER A 362 -20.80 -18.57 25.91
N ILE A 363 -20.94 -18.36 27.23
CA ILE A 363 -19.87 -17.89 28.11
C ILE A 363 -18.72 -18.90 28.14
N ARG A 364 -19.03 -20.21 28.25
CA ARG A 364 -18.01 -21.28 28.21
C ARG A 364 -17.22 -21.27 26.90
N MET A 365 -17.88 -21.03 25.77
CA MET A 365 -17.20 -20.94 24.47
C MET A 365 -16.27 -19.73 24.42
N LEU A 366 -16.72 -18.55 24.85
CA LEU A 366 -15.88 -17.34 24.92
C LEU A 366 -14.66 -17.52 25.84
N CYS A 367 -14.86 -18.09 27.02
CA CYS A 367 -13.76 -18.40 27.95
C CYS A 367 -12.79 -19.44 27.36
N LYS A 368 -13.30 -20.42 26.60
CA LYS A 368 -12.46 -21.38 25.89
C LYS A 368 -11.61 -20.70 24.82
N VAL A 369 -12.15 -19.73 24.07
CA VAL A 369 -11.37 -18.94 23.11
C VAL A 369 -10.19 -18.25 23.79
N MET A 370 -10.39 -17.67 24.97
CA MET A 370 -9.31 -17.02 25.73
C MET A 370 -8.22 -17.99 26.17
N SER A 371 -8.61 -19.18 26.64
CA SER A 371 -7.66 -20.24 27.00
C SER A 371 -6.87 -20.76 25.80
N ASP A 372 -7.55 -20.93 24.66
CA ASP A 372 -6.93 -21.37 23.41
C ASP A 372 -6.01 -20.29 22.84
N LEU A 373 -6.36 -19.00 22.94
CA LEU A 373 -5.53 -17.87 22.50
C LEU A 373 -4.19 -17.88 23.22
N ALA A 374 -4.18 -18.02 24.56
CA ALA A 374 -2.95 -18.13 25.33
C ALA A 374 -2.06 -19.28 24.83
N ARG A 375 -2.65 -20.46 24.56
CA ARG A 375 -1.91 -21.60 24.00
C ARG A 375 -1.36 -21.29 22.60
N ILE A 376 -2.18 -20.71 21.71
CA ILE A 376 -1.79 -20.35 20.35
C ILE A 376 -0.60 -19.37 20.39
N GLN A 377 -0.67 -18.35 21.24
CA GLN A 377 0.38 -17.34 21.35
C GLN A 377 1.70 -17.92 21.87
N PHE A 378 1.67 -18.68 22.97
CA PHE A 378 2.90 -19.15 23.62
C PHE A 378 3.45 -20.46 23.06
N VAL A 379 2.58 -21.45 22.81
CA VAL A 379 3.03 -22.74 22.25
C VAL A 379 3.22 -22.61 20.74
N GLY A 380 2.37 -21.84 20.05
CA GLY A 380 2.55 -21.57 18.63
C GLY A 380 3.83 -20.79 18.34
N ALA A 381 4.20 -19.80 19.17
CA ALA A 381 5.48 -19.08 19.01
C ALA A 381 6.71 -20.01 19.09
N LYS A 382 6.63 -21.13 19.80
CA LYS A 382 7.72 -22.12 19.89
C LYS A 382 7.83 -23.00 18.65
N THR A 383 6.76 -23.13 17.86
CA THR A 383 6.73 -24.00 16.67
C THR A 383 6.83 -23.24 15.36
N VAL A 384 6.52 -21.94 15.36
CA VAL A 384 6.55 -21.06 14.19
C VAL A 384 7.93 -20.43 14.03
N ASP A 385 8.55 -20.67 12.87
CA ASP A 385 9.66 -19.88 12.34
C ASP A 385 9.07 -18.62 11.70
N PHE A 386 9.23 -17.49 12.40
CA PHE A 386 8.66 -16.22 12.00
C PHE A 386 9.21 -15.66 10.69
N ALA A 387 10.37 -16.12 10.21
CA ALA A 387 10.89 -15.73 8.89
C ALA A 387 10.02 -16.23 7.73
N LYS A 388 9.08 -17.16 8.01
CA LYS A 388 8.11 -17.70 7.03
C LYS A 388 6.73 -17.06 7.16
N CYS A 389 6.56 -16.10 8.06
CA CYS A 389 5.35 -15.30 8.15
C CYS A 389 5.32 -14.23 7.05
N TYR A 390 4.11 -13.82 6.66
CA TYR A 390 3.87 -12.84 5.62
C TYR A 390 2.75 -11.89 6.06
N PRO A 391 2.76 -10.60 5.67
CA PRO A 391 3.82 -9.87 4.95
C PRO A 391 5.07 -9.57 5.78
N GLU A 392 5.01 -9.68 7.10
CA GLU A 392 6.14 -9.38 7.98
C GLU A 392 6.33 -10.49 9.02
N SER A 393 7.57 -10.71 9.45
CA SER A 393 7.93 -11.70 10.47
C SER A 393 7.56 -11.26 11.89
N GLU A 394 7.57 -9.96 12.15
CA GLU A 394 7.32 -9.37 13.46
C GLU A 394 6.53 -8.07 13.31
N PHE A 395 5.83 -7.69 14.39
CA PHE A 395 5.14 -6.41 14.47
C PHE A 395 6.16 -5.25 14.39
N SER A 396 6.02 -4.41 13.36
CA SER A 396 7.01 -3.40 12.98
C SER A 396 6.51 -1.98 13.26
N ARG A 397 7.46 -1.04 13.34
CA ARG A 397 7.17 0.39 13.43
C ARG A 397 6.37 0.85 12.23
N ASP A 398 6.83 0.50 11.04
CA ASP A 398 6.23 0.94 9.78
C ASP A 398 4.80 0.41 9.64
N GLY A 399 4.55 -0.83 10.09
CA GLY A 399 3.21 -1.41 10.12
C GLY A 399 2.25 -0.64 11.04
N LEU A 400 2.70 -0.24 12.23
CA LEU A 400 1.90 0.57 13.14
C LEU A 400 1.66 1.98 12.58
N MET A 401 2.71 2.65 12.10
CA MET A 401 2.62 4.00 11.54
C MET A 401 1.70 4.03 10.32
N ALA A 402 1.72 2.99 9.47
CA ALA A 402 0.79 2.88 8.37
C ALA A 402 -0.68 2.76 8.84
N ASP A 403 -0.94 2.07 9.95
CA ASP A 403 -2.30 2.00 10.52
C ASP A 403 -2.72 3.33 11.18
N PHE A 404 -1.81 4.05 11.84
CA PHE A 404 -2.07 5.38 12.41
C PHE A 404 -2.25 6.46 11.34
N ALA A 405 -1.49 6.40 10.25
CA ALA A 405 -1.68 7.29 9.10
C ALA A 405 -3.08 7.10 8.48
N LYS A 406 -3.64 5.88 8.47
CA LYS A 406 -5.03 5.65 8.06
C LYS A 406 -6.01 6.32 9.02
N PHE A 407 -5.76 6.28 10.33
CA PHE A 407 -6.58 6.99 11.31
C PHE A 407 -6.57 8.49 11.05
N GLU A 408 -5.40 9.11 10.91
CA GLU A 408 -5.32 10.54 10.60
C GLU A 408 -6.04 10.87 9.27
N THR A 409 -5.72 10.14 8.20
CA THR A 409 -6.18 10.43 6.84
C THR A 409 -7.66 10.19 6.64
N TYR A 410 -8.16 9.03 7.08
CA TYR A 410 -9.52 8.59 6.76
C TYR A 410 -10.51 8.82 7.89
N PHE A 411 -10.04 9.05 9.11
CA PHE A 411 -10.91 9.36 10.24
C PHE A 411 -10.76 10.82 10.65
N VAL A 412 -9.59 11.26 11.13
CA VAL A 412 -9.43 12.61 11.72
C VAL A 412 -9.72 13.71 10.70
N LYS A 413 -9.10 13.65 9.50
CA LYS A 413 -9.27 14.64 8.43
C LYS A 413 -10.69 14.69 7.82
N LYS A 414 -11.57 13.75 8.19
CA LYS A 414 -12.98 13.74 7.77
C LYS A 414 -13.90 14.49 8.74
N HIS A 415 -13.37 14.96 9.86
CA HIS A 415 -14.09 15.74 10.86
C HIS A 415 -13.51 17.16 10.97
N PRO A 416 -14.31 18.16 11.36
CA PRO A 416 -13.83 19.52 11.59
C PRO A 416 -13.11 19.64 12.95
N ILE A 417 -12.11 18.78 13.19
CA ILE A 417 -11.32 18.76 14.42
C ILE A 417 -10.05 19.56 14.20
N GLU A 418 -9.80 20.56 15.04
CA GLU A 418 -8.54 21.31 15.02
C GLU A 418 -7.46 20.57 15.80
N TYR A 419 -6.38 20.18 15.13
CA TYR A 419 -5.25 19.47 15.75
C TYR A 419 -3.92 19.82 15.06
N SER A 420 -2.81 19.57 15.76
CA SER A 420 -1.46 19.68 15.19
C SER A 420 -1.01 18.34 14.60
N GLU A 421 -0.89 18.27 13.27
CA GLU A 421 -0.37 17.08 12.57
C GLU A 421 1.00 16.64 13.12
N SER A 422 1.89 17.58 13.44
CA SER A 422 3.21 17.28 14.01
C SER A 422 3.09 16.64 15.39
N ARG A 423 2.29 17.23 16.30
CA ARG A 423 2.16 16.69 17.67
C ARG A 423 1.43 15.35 17.69
N LEU A 424 0.46 15.16 16.80
CA LEU A 424 -0.20 13.87 16.64
C LEU A 424 0.77 12.80 16.13
N HIS A 425 1.67 13.18 15.19
CA HIS A 425 2.73 12.28 14.75
C HIS A 425 3.73 11.98 15.87
N ASP A 426 4.13 12.97 16.68
CA ASP A 426 4.99 12.77 17.85
C ASP A 426 4.35 11.80 18.86
N ASP A 427 3.03 11.93 19.09
CA ASP A 427 2.27 10.98 19.93
C ASP A 427 2.30 9.57 19.35
N PHE A 428 2.13 9.41 18.03
CA PHE A 428 2.24 8.10 17.37
C PHE A 428 3.63 7.46 17.53
N GLU A 429 4.71 8.24 17.36
CA GLU A 429 6.08 7.78 17.58
C GLU A 429 6.32 7.37 19.04
N LYS A 430 5.76 8.12 19.99
CA LYS A 430 5.80 7.76 21.41
C LYS A 430 5.04 6.47 21.67
N MET A 431 3.87 6.25 21.06
CA MET A 431 3.14 4.98 21.17
C MET A 431 3.96 3.80 20.62
N TRP A 432 4.70 3.96 19.52
CA TRP A 432 5.63 2.93 19.06
C TRP A 432 6.72 2.66 20.10
N THR A 433 7.32 3.71 20.66
CA THR A 433 8.35 3.60 21.69
C THR A 433 7.82 2.78 22.88
N THR A 434 6.67 3.16 23.45
CA THR A 434 6.00 2.43 24.55
C THR A 434 5.76 0.95 24.20
N MET A 435 5.29 0.65 22.98
CA MET A 435 5.07 -0.73 22.56
C MET A 435 6.37 -1.52 22.37
N SER A 436 7.43 -0.87 21.91
CA SER A 436 8.74 -1.49 21.69
C SER A 436 9.45 -1.85 22.99
N GLU A 437 9.13 -1.14 24.07
CA GLU A 437 9.62 -1.37 25.44
C GLU A 437 8.91 -2.54 26.14
N VAL A 438 7.78 -3.02 25.62
CA VAL A 438 7.12 -4.22 26.13
C VAL A 438 8.09 -5.41 26.03
N ARG A 439 8.35 -6.04 27.19
CA ARG A 439 9.28 -7.17 27.33
C ARG A 439 9.09 -8.25 26.26
N LYS A 440 10.18 -8.69 25.64
CA LYS A 440 10.18 -9.53 24.43
C LYS A 440 9.73 -10.98 24.65
N ASP A 441 9.66 -11.46 25.88
CA ASP A 441 9.06 -12.74 26.25
C ASP A 441 7.53 -12.65 26.40
N ALA A 442 6.96 -11.45 26.50
CA ALA A 442 5.53 -11.17 26.30
C ALA A 442 5.16 -10.97 24.82
N TRP A 443 6.10 -11.26 23.90
CA TRP A 443 5.83 -11.31 22.46
C TRP A 443 5.69 -12.77 22.02
N GLY A 444 4.48 -13.15 21.61
CA GLY A 444 4.13 -14.49 21.14
C GLY A 444 3.76 -14.52 19.65
N PHE A 445 3.07 -15.58 19.24
CA PHE A 445 2.45 -15.66 17.93
C PHE A 445 1.19 -14.79 17.93
N MET A 446 1.29 -13.58 17.38
CA MET A 446 0.19 -12.64 17.24
C MET A 446 -0.62 -12.97 15.97
N TYR A 447 -1.90 -13.25 16.15
CA TYR A 447 -2.86 -13.66 15.11
C TYR A 447 -3.24 -12.50 14.17
N ARG A 448 -3.24 -11.27 14.69
CA ARG A 448 -3.59 -9.99 14.03
C ARG A 448 -5.08 -9.78 13.76
N ASP A 449 -5.80 -10.75 13.19
CA ASP A 449 -7.26 -10.67 12.99
C ASP A 449 -8.03 -11.66 13.91
N PHE A 450 -7.69 -11.66 15.20
CA PHE A 450 -8.34 -12.53 16.18
C PHE A 450 -9.72 -11.99 16.58
N GLN A 451 -10.75 -12.37 15.82
CA GLN A 451 -12.12 -11.93 16.01
C GLN A 451 -13.11 -13.08 16.02
N SER A 452 -14.29 -12.88 16.59
CA SER A 452 -15.30 -13.94 16.73
C SER A 452 -15.85 -14.44 15.38
N ARG A 453 -15.72 -13.65 14.31
CA ARG A 453 -16.04 -14.10 12.93
C ARG A 453 -15.05 -15.12 12.38
N ASN A 454 -13.83 -15.16 12.92
CA ASN A 454 -12.73 -16.02 12.51
C ASN A 454 -12.57 -17.26 13.42
N VAL A 455 -13.55 -17.49 14.29
CA VAL A 455 -13.68 -18.70 15.11
C VAL A 455 -14.89 -19.47 14.61
N MET A 456 -14.71 -20.67 14.07
CA MET A 456 -15.79 -21.52 13.58
C MET A 456 -16.25 -22.49 14.65
N VAL A 457 -17.56 -22.75 14.68
CA VAL A 457 -18.19 -23.68 15.62
C VAL A 457 -18.63 -24.93 14.86
N LYS A 458 -18.10 -26.09 15.26
CA LYS A 458 -18.45 -27.38 14.65
C LYS A 458 -18.52 -28.47 15.72
N SER A 459 -19.69 -29.10 15.85
CA SER A 459 -19.93 -30.20 16.78
C SER A 459 -19.51 -29.88 18.22
N GLY A 460 -19.76 -28.64 18.67
CA GLY A 460 -19.36 -28.15 20.01
C GLY A 460 -17.88 -27.79 20.15
N GLY A 461 -17.04 -28.03 19.14
CA GLY A 461 -15.65 -27.61 19.07
C GLY A 461 -15.46 -26.23 18.43
N LEU A 462 -14.35 -25.59 18.77
CA LEU A 462 -13.92 -24.30 18.20
C LEU A 462 -12.74 -24.52 17.26
N TRP A 463 -12.78 -23.85 16.11
CA TRP A 463 -11.73 -23.90 15.09
C TRP A 463 -11.33 -22.48 14.69
N TYR A 464 -10.03 -22.23 14.56
CA TYR A 464 -9.48 -20.91 14.30
C TYR A 464 -9.04 -20.82 12.84
N ILE A 465 -9.52 -19.80 12.11
CA ILE A 465 -9.22 -19.56 10.70
C ILE A 465 -8.71 -18.13 10.47
N ASP A 466 -8.17 -17.85 9.29
CA ASP A 466 -7.74 -16.49 8.92
C ASP A 466 -6.50 -15.97 9.69
N PHE A 467 -5.53 -16.85 9.96
CA PHE A 467 -4.27 -16.55 10.67
C PHE A 467 -3.05 -16.34 9.75
N GLN A 468 -3.23 -16.27 8.42
CA GLN A 468 -2.11 -16.15 7.48
C GLN A 468 -1.29 -14.87 7.62
N GLY A 469 -1.90 -13.80 8.16
CA GLY A 469 -1.21 -12.56 8.51
C GLY A 469 -0.50 -12.60 9.87
N GLY A 470 -0.51 -13.75 10.54
CA GLY A 470 0.07 -13.94 11.86
C GLY A 470 1.59 -13.82 11.86
N ARG A 471 2.14 -13.22 12.93
CA ARG A 471 3.56 -12.85 13.05
C ARG A 471 3.96 -12.76 14.53
N ARG A 472 5.22 -12.47 14.83
CA ARG A 472 5.64 -12.22 16.20
C ARG A 472 5.09 -10.87 16.69
N GLY A 473 4.52 -10.82 17.88
CA GLY A 473 3.97 -9.57 18.40
C GLY A 473 3.44 -9.66 19.84
N PRO A 474 3.06 -8.52 20.43
CA PRO A 474 2.63 -8.45 21.82
C PRO A 474 1.30 -9.19 22.04
N ILE A 475 1.23 -9.97 23.12
CA ILE A 475 0.10 -10.88 23.41
C ILE A 475 -1.26 -10.16 23.59
N TRP A 476 -1.25 -8.91 24.06
CA TRP A 476 -2.46 -8.11 24.29
C TRP A 476 -3.20 -7.75 23.00
N TYR A 477 -2.50 -7.69 21.87
CA TYR A 477 -3.08 -7.24 20.60
C TYR A 477 -4.30 -8.08 20.20
N ASP A 478 -4.18 -9.40 20.23
CA ASP A 478 -5.27 -10.31 19.87
C ASP A 478 -6.36 -10.38 20.94
N LEU A 479 -5.97 -10.27 22.23
CA LEU A 479 -6.91 -10.21 23.33
C LEU A 479 -7.87 -9.03 23.15
N VAL A 480 -7.32 -7.84 22.93
CA VAL A 480 -8.10 -6.63 22.71
C VAL A 480 -8.92 -6.74 21.42
N SER A 481 -8.32 -7.27 20.35
CA SER A 481 -9.01 -7.46 19.06
C SER A 481 -10.25 -8.35 19.17
N PHE A 482 -10.27 -9.28 20.14
CA PHE A 482 -11.42 -10.12 20.40
C PHE A 482 -12.38 -9.50 21.43
N VAL A 483 -11.88 -9.09 22.60
CA VAL A 483 -12.72 -8.64 23.74
C VAL A 483 -13.39 -7.29 23.46
N TYR A 484 -12.70 -6.39 22.77
CA TYR A 484 -13.19 -5.03 22.49
C TYR A 484 -13.67 -4.86 21.03
N GLN A 485 -13.95 -5.96 20.32
CA GLN A 485 -14.56 -5.87 18.99
C GLN A 485 -15.98 -5.25 19.11
N VAL A 486 -16.16 -4.03 18.61
CA VAL A 486 -17.41 -3.27 18.79
C VAL A 486 -18.63 -3.96 18.19
N ARG A 487 -18.45 -4.71 17.09
CA ARG A 487 -19.50 -5.53 16.46
C ARG A 487 -20.11 -6.57 17.39
N ALA A 488 -19.31 -7.12 18.31
CA ALA A 488 -19.80 -8.18 19.19
C ALA A 488 -20.61 -7.67 20.37
N LYS A 489 -20.51 -6.37 20.71
CA LYS A 489 -21.26 -5.74 21.81
C LYS A 489 -21.27 -6.58 23.09
N TYR A 490 -20.10 -7.09 23.49
CA TYR A 490 -20.00 -7.90 24.70
C TYR A 490 -20.34 -7.04 25.94
N PRO A 491 -21.19 -7.53 26.86
CA PRO A 491 -21.42 -6.86 28.14
C PRO A 491 -20.14 -6.81 28.97
N GLU A 492 -20.00 -5.81 29.83
CA GLU A 492 -18.77 -5.60 30.59
C GLU A 492 -18.43 -6.78 31.50
N ALA A 493 -19.43 -7.41 32.13
CA ALA A 493 -19.24 -8.63 32.92
C ALA A 493 -18.60 -9.77 32.12
N ILE A 494 -18.97 -9.91 30.83
CA ILE A 494 -18.40 -10.94 29.94
C ILE A 494 -16.98 -10.57 29.53
N LYS A 495 -16.68 -9.29 29.28
CA LYS A 495 -15.31 -8.83 29.00
C LYS A 495 -14.38 -9.12 30.18
N THR A 496 -14.79 -8.73 31.39
CA THR A 496 -14.04 -8.98 32.63
C THR A 496 -13.76 -10.47 32.82
N GLN A 497 -14.77 -11.33 32.59
CA GLN A 497 -14.59 -12.78 32.70
C GLN A 497 -13.61 -13.32 31.64
N MET A 498 -13.71 -12.87 30.38
CA MET A 498 -12.77 -13.26 29.32
C MET A 498 -11.33 -12.85 29.66
N ILE A 499 -11.13 -11.60 30.09
CA ILE A 499 -9.81 -11.07 30.46
C ILE A 499 -9.22 -11.86 31.64
N SER A 500 -10.02 -12.14 32.67
CA SER A 500 -9.58 -12.93 33.83
C SER A 500 -9.17 -14.35 33.45
N VAL A 501 -9.95 -15.02 32.59
CA VAL A 501 -9.61 -16.37 32.08
C VAL A 501 -8.33 -16.34 31.26
N TYR A 502 -8.16 -15.32 30.40
CA TYR A 502 -6.95 -15.14 29.61
C TYR A 502 -5.72 -14.93 30.50
N LEU A 503 -5.78 -14.00 31.46
CA LEU A 503 -4.69 -13.73 32.41
C LEU A 503 -4.28 -15.00 33.16
N LYS A 504 -5.26 -15.74 33.69
CA LYS A 504 -5.00 -17.03 34.36
C LYS A 504 -4.36 -18.06 33.42
N ALA A 505 -4.70 -18.04 32.13
CA ALA A 505 -4.14 -18.97 31.15
C ALA A 505 -2.70 -18.62 30.78
N ILE A 506 -2.36 -17.33 30.59
CA ILE A 506 -1.00 -16.90 30.22
C ILE A 506 0.01 -17.05 31.36
N LYS A 507 -0.41 -16.94 32.62
CA LYS A 507 0.45 -17.14 33.80
C LYS A 507 1.10 -18.53 33.89
N LYS A 508 0.68 -19.47 33.05
CA LYS A 508 1.33 -20.79 32.89
C LYS A 508 2.58 -20.75 32.00
N TYR A 509 2.77 -19.69 31.24
CA TYR A 509 3.81 -19.55 30.22
C TYR A 509 4.74 -18.37 30.46
N ILE A 510 4.26 -17.33 31.14
CA ILE A 510 5.02 -16.12 31.48
C ILE A 510 4.71 -15.70 32.92
N GLU A 511 5.72 -15.19 33.61
CA GLU A 511 5.57 -14.52 34.90
C GLU A 511 5.22 -13.04 34.67
N ILE A 512 4.00 -12.66 35.03
CA ILE A 512 3.49 -11.31 34.87
C ILE A 512 2.58 -10.94 36.05
N SER A 513 2.75 -9.75 36.59
CA SER A 513 1.88 -9.22 37.66
C SER A 513 0.55 -8.74 37.08
N ASP A 514 -0.49 -8.66 37.93
CA ASP A 514 -1.79 -8.13 37.50
C ASP A 514 -1.65 -6.65 37.09
N ASP A 515 -0.88 -5.86 37.84
CA ASP A 515 -0.66 -4.44 37.56
C ASP A 515 0.02 -4.22 36.20
N GLU A 516 1.08 -4.98 35.89
CA GLU A 516 1.74 -4.91 34.58
C GLU A 516 0.77 -5.31 33.47
N PHE A 517 0.00 -6.38 33.67
CA PHE A 517 -0.95 -6.86 32.67
C PHE A 517 -2.06 -5.84 32.37
N TYR A 518 -2.68 -5.27 33.40
CA TYR A 518 -3.79 -4.30 33.24
C TYR A 518 -3.30 -2.91 32.80
N GLY A 519 -2.07 -2.53 33.18
CA GLY A 519 -1.38 -1.35 32.65
C GLY A 519 -1.23 -1.44 31.14
N ASN A 520 -0.60 -2.51 30.65
CA ASN A 520 -0.44 -2.76 29.21
C ASN A 520 -1.79 -2.93 28.50
N LEU A 521 -2.78 -3.59 29.12
CA LEU A 521 -4.10 -3.77 28.52
C LEU A 521 -4.75 -2.44 28.12
N SER A 522 -4.69 -1.43 28.98
CA SER A 522 -5.26 -0.10 28.69
C SER A 522 -4.60 0.55 27.46
N PHE A 523 -3.28 0.40 27.34
CA PHE A 523 -2.51 0.92 26.21
C PHE A 523 -2.85 0.20 24.89
N PHE A 524 -3.00 -1.12 24.93
CA PHE A 524 -3.40 -1.88 23.75
C PHE A 524 -4.87 -1.65 23.36
N ILE A 525 -5.76 -1.32 24.29
CA ILE A 525 -7.13 -0.86 23.97
C ILE A 525 -7.06 0.44 23.17
N LEU A 526 -6.35 1.46 23.67
CA LEU A 526 -6.15 2.73 22.95
C LEU A 526 -5.60 2.48 21.55
N THR A 527 -4.48 1.76 21.46
CA THR A 527 -3.79 1.46 20.20
C THR A 527 -4.70 0.77 19.18
N ARG A 528 -5.38 -0.31 19.58
CA ARG A 528 -6.24 -1.06 18.66
C ARG A 528 -7.46 -0.26 18.22
N MET A 529 -8.08 0.49 19.13
CA MET A 529 -9.28 1.26 18.78
C MET A 529 -8.94 2.42 17.82
N VAL A 530 -7.77 3.04 17.93
CA VAL A 530 -7.27 4.01 16.94
C VAL A 530 -7.12 3.38 15.55
N GLN A 531 -6.50 2.19 15.46
CA GLN A 531 -6.38 1.46 14.19
C GLN A 531 -7.76 1.05 13.62
N VAL A 532 -8.71 0.70 14.49
CA VAL A 532 -10.10 0.39 14.11
C VAL A 532 -10.79 1.62 13.56
N LEU A 533 -10.67 2.79 14.20
CA LEU A 533 -11.20 4.05 13.70
C LEU A 533 -10.62 4.41 12.33
N GLY A 534 -9.33 4.20 12.08
CA GLY A 534 -8.76 4.37 10.74
C GLY A 534 -9.36 3.43 9.69
N THR A 535 -9.62 2.18 10.07
CA THR A 535 -10.30 1.22 9.18
C THR A 535 -11.75 1.62 8.91
N TYR A 536 -12.47 2.11 9.93
CA TYR A 536 -13.85 2.56 9.79
C TYR A 536 -13.97 3.91 9.06
N GLY A 537 -12.97 4.78 9.21
CA GLY A 537 -12.84 5.98 8.38
C GLY A 537 -12.71 5.61 6.91
N LEU A 538 -11.81 4.68 6.57
CA LEU A 538 -11.64 4.24 5.18
C LEU A 538 -12.89 3.52 4.65
N ARG A 539 -13.39 2.50 5.34
CA ARG A 539 -14.50 1.69 4.81
C ARG A 539 -15.85 2.41 4.92
N GLY A 540 -16.06 3.13 6.01
CA GLY A 540 -17.30 3.82 6.31
C GLY A 540 -17.37 5.19 5.65
N LEU A 541 -16.46 6.11 6.00
CA LEU A 541 -16.53 7.52 5.56
C LEU A 541 -16.08 7.69 4.10
N GLU A 542 -14.99 7.02 3.68
CA GLU A 542 -14.45 7.14 2.32
C GLU A 542 -15.21 6.25 1.31
N GLU A 543 -15.30 4.94 1.58
CA GLU A 543 -15.97 3.98 0.68
C GLU A 543 -17.50 3.91 0.85
N LYS A 544 -18.07 4.69 1.78
CA LYS A 544 -19.53 4.77 2.04
C LYS A 544 -20.20 3.44 2.39
N LYS A 545 -19.52 2.53 3.10
CA LYS A 545 -20.12 1.27 3.58
C LYS A 545 -20.83 1.49 4.92
N GLU A 546 -22.15 1.59 4.88
CA GLU A 546 -23.00 1.89 6.05
C GLU A 546 -22.74 1.01 7.28
N THR A 547 -22.52 -0.29 7.08
CA THR A 547 -22.24 -1.23 8.19
C THR A 547 -21.00 -0.86 9.03
N PHE A 548 -20.07 -0.07 8.48
CA PHE A 548 -18.89 0.42 9.20
C PHE A 548 -19.14 1.78 9.87
N LEU A 549 -19.97 2.65 9.28
CA LEU A 549 -20.31 3.96 9.83
C LEU A 549 -20.96 3.85 11.21
N GLY A 550 -21.93 2.95 11.36
CA GLY A 550 -22.64 2.75 12.63
C GLY A 550 -21.77 2.21 13.78
N GLN A 551 -20.50 1.88 13.53
CA GLN A 551 -19.57 1.34 14.54
C GLN A 551 -18.59 2.38 15.09
N ILE A 552 -18.52 3.57 14.47
CA ILE A 552 -17.66 4.65 14.94
C ILE A 552 -18.06 5.12 16.35
N PRO A 553 -19.34 5.42 16.65
CA PRO A 553 -19.73 5.88 17.99
C PRO A 553 -19.43 4.85 19.09
N ASP A 554 -19.73 3.58 18.82
CA ASP A 554 -19.42 2.48 19.76
C ASP A 554 -17.90 2.35 20.00
N THR A 555 -17.06 2.66 19.01
CA THR A 555 -15.60 2.63 19.14
C THR A 555 -15.10 3.80 19.98
N LEU A 556 -15.64 5.01 19.76
CA LEU A 556 -15.32 6.19 20.57
C LEU A 556 -15.75 6.00 22.03
N LYS A 557 -16.89 5.36 22.28
CA LYS A 557 -17.34 4.99 23.63
C LYS A 557 -16.41 3.99 24.33
N VAL A 558 -15.74 3.12 23.58
CA VAL A 558 -14.70 2.24 24.19
C VAL A 558 -13.49 3.08 24.58
N LEU A 559 -13.03 3.97 23.68
CA LEU A 559 -11.90 4.86 23.93
C LEU A 559 -12.14 5.80 25.11
N SER A 560 -13.34 6.34 25.28
CA SER A 560 -13.67 7.25 26.39
C SER A 560 -13.40 6.64 27.78
N ASN A 561 -13.37 5.31 27.91
CA ASN A 561 -13.10 4.64 29.19
C ASN A 561 -11.60 4.50 29.51
N VAL A 562 -10.71 4.80 28.56
CA VAL A 562 -9.25 4.63 28.72
C VAL A 562 -8.45 5.90 28.45
N VAL A 563 -8.99 6.85 27.70
CA VAL A 563 -8.26 8.05 27.21
C VAL A 563 -7.71 8.92 28.34
N ASP A 564 -8.42 9.07 29.46
CA ASP A 564 -7.99 9.95 30.56
C ASP A 564 -6.70 9.47 31.23
N LYS A 565 -6.40 8.16 31.17
CA LYS A 565 -5.14 7.61 31.68
C LYS A 565 -3.93 8.06 30.86
N PHE A 566 -4.14 8.48 29.62
CA PHE A 566 -3.09 8.77 28.66
C PHE A 566 -3.05 10.24 28.24
N GLU A 567 -3.78 11.13 28.92
CA GLU A 567 -3.89 12.55 28.56
C GLU A 567 -2.54 13.27 28.59
N ASN A 568 -1.69 12.93 29.55
CA ASN A 568 -0.32 13.46 29.62
C ASN A 568 0.65 12.71 28.70
N ASP A 569 0.32 11.48 28.31
CA ASP A 569 1.20 10.65 27.50
C ASP A 569 1.09 10.96 26.02
N TYR A 570 -0.14 11.12 25.51
CA TYR A 570 -0.45 11.33 24.09
C TYR A 570 -1.44 12.51 23.92
N PRO A 571 -1.06 13.73 24.35
CA PRO A 571 -1.99 14.85 24.50
C PRO A 571 -2.75 15.25 23.24
N GLU A 572 -2.11 15.22 22.06
CA GLU A 572 -2.78 15.59 20.81
C GLU A 572 -3.73 14.49 20.34
N LEU A 573 -3.33 13.22 20.46
CA LEU A 573 -4.19 12.07 20.17
C LEU A 573 -5.43 12.07 21.06
N ILE A 574 -5.26 12.27 22.38
CA ILE A 574 -6.39 12.29 23.32
C ILE A 574 -7.31 13.47 23.03
N LYS A 575 -6.77 14.66 22.73
CA LYS A 575 -7.56 15.80 22.27
C LYS A 575 -8.39 15.45 21.03
N VAL A 576 -7.78 14.88 20.01
CA VAL A 576 -8.47 14.47 18.76
C VAL A 576 -9.60 13.48 19.06
N ILE A 577 -9.37 12.48 19.91
CA ILE A 577 -10.39 11.49 20.27
C ILE A 577 -11.54 12.15 21.05
N LYS A 578 -11.25 13.05 21.99
CA LYS A 578 -12.26 13.77 22.78
C LYS A 578 -13.12 14.66 21.87
N GLU A 579 -12.51 15.40 20.94
CA GLU A 579 -13.23 16.23 19.96
C GLU A 579 -14.08 15.38 18.99
N ALA A 580 -13.53 14.26 18.50
CA ALA A 580 -14.31 13.32 17.70
C ALA A 580 -15.50 12.75 18.49
N SER A 581 -15.31 12.43 19.77
CA SER A 581 -16.39 11.91 20.63
C SER A 581 -17.53 12.92 20.80
N LYS A 582 -17.22 14.23 20.89
CA LYS A 582 -18.24 15.28 20.91
C LYS A 582 -19.04 15.31 19.61
N HIS A 583 -18.36 15.21 18.47
CA HIS A 583 -19.01 15.23 17.16
C HIS A 583 -20.01 14.08 16.93
N TYR A 584 -19.78 12.92 17.55
CA TYR A 584 -20.69 11.76 17.49
C TYR A 584 -21.59 11.62 18.72
N GLY A 585 -21.47 12.52 19.70
CA GLY A 585 -22.08 12.44 21.03
C GLY A 585 -23.19 13.45 21.28
N GLU A 586 -23.62 14.19 20.26
CA GLU A 586 -24.83 15.05 20.27
C GLU A 586 -26.04 14.36 19.64
#